data_AF-A0A536IWB6-F1
#
_entry.id   AF-A0A536IWB6-F1
#
_cell.length_a   1.000
_cell.length_b   1.000
_cell.length_c   1.000
_cell.angle_alpha   90.00
_cell.angle_beta   90.00
_cell.angle_gamma   90.00
#
_symmetry.space_group_name_H-M   'P 1'
#
loop_
_entity.id
_entity.type
_entity.pdbx_description
1 polymer ?
#
loop_
_entity_poly.entity_id
_entity_poly.type
_entity_poly.pdbx_seq_one_letter_code
_entity_poly.pdbx_strand_id
1 'polypeptide(L)' 'MAAYTVLQLFEVAVATIILLLGVLSNSPPVALLGGGFLIGKAILNILWPEGGSVYRRSLIGYSVAFVIVLGGLIVKHFTG' A
#
# COMPACT_ATOMS: atom_id res chain seq x y z
N MET A 1 17.19 -15.52 5.11
CA MET A 1 16.34 -14.40 4.65
C MET A 1 16.84 -13.13 5.31
N ALA A 2 16.92 -12.01 4.59
CA ALA A 2 17.26 -10.74 5.23
C ALA A 2 16.11 -10.31 6.18
N ALA A 3 16.43 -9.73 7.34
CA ALA A 3 15.42 -9.25 8.30
C ALA A 3 14.41 -8.30 7.66
N TYR A 4 14.87 -7.49 6.70
CA TYR A 4 14.04 -6.60 5.90
C TYR A 4 13.00 -7.33 5.03
N THR A 5 13.34 -8.49 4.47
CA THR A 5 12.40 -9.30 3.68
C THR A 5 11.26 -9.84 4.54
N VAL A 6 11.56 -10.26 5.78
CA VAL A 6 10.54 -10.74 6.72
C VAL A 6 9.59 -9.60 7.11
N LEU A 7 10.12 -8.41 7.36
CA LEU A 7 9.30 -7.22 7.62
C LEU A 7 8.40 -6.89 6.42
N GLN A 8 8.93 -6.93 5.19
CA GLN A 8 8.13 -6.68 4.00
C GLN A 8 6.99 -7.69 3.84
N LEU A 9 7.24 -8.98 4.08
CA LEU A 9 6.21 -10.01 4.03
C LEU A 9 5.13 -9.79 5.09
N PHE A 10 5.52 -9.41 6.31
CA PHE A 10 4.59 -9.07 7.37
C PHE A 10 3.71 -7.86 7.00
N GLU A 11 4.31 -6.78 6.48
CA GLU A 11 3.56 -5.60 6.07
C GLU A 11 2.59 -5.89 4.91
N VAL A 12 3.01 -6.72 3.94
CA VAL A 12 2.11 -7.20 2.86
C VAL A 12 0.95 -8.02 3.42
N ALA A 13 1.20 -8.91 4.39
CA ALA A 13 0.16 -9.69 5.02
C ALA A 13 -0.85 -8.79 5.75
N VAL A 14 -0.38 -7.80 6.52
CA VAL A 14 -1.24 -6.82 7.20
C VAL A 14 -2.07 -6.01 6.21
N ALA A 15 -1.45 -5.47 5.15
CA ALA A 15 -2.15 -4.69 4.14
C ALA A 15 -3.22 -5.52 3.40
N THR A 16 -2.92 -6.80 3.14
CA THR A 16 -3.88 -7.75 2.56
C THR A 16 -5.06 -8.00 3.49
N ILE A 17 -4.81 -8.19 4.78
CA ILE A 17 -5.88 -8.35 5.79
C ILE A 17 -6.77 -7.11 5.81
N ILE A 18 -6.19 -5.91 5.81
CA ILE A 18 -6.96 -4.66 5.78
C ILE A 18 -7.83 -4.58 4.51
N LEU A 19 -7.27 -4.91 3.35
CA LEU A 19 -8.02 -4.93 2.09
C LEU A 19 -9.20 -5.91 2.17
N LEU A 20 -8.96 -7.14 2.62
CA LEU A 20 -9.98 -8.17 2.76
C LEU A 20 -11.08 -7.74 3.74
N LEU A 21 -10.70 -7.18 4.90
CA LEU A 21 -11.66 -6.64 5.87
C LEU A 21 -12.51 -5.54 5.26
N GLY A 22 -11.91 -4.63 4.47
CA GLY A 22 -12.64 -3.58 3.76
C GLY A 22 -13.63 -4.13 2.75
N VAL A 23 -13.24 -5.13 1.96
CA VAL A 23 -14.11 -5.79 0.98
C VAL A 23 -15.26 -6.53 1.68
N LEU A 24 -14.95 -7.37 2.68
CA LEU A 24 -15.94 -8.19 3.38
C LEU A 24 -16.94 -7.35 4.20
N SER A 25 -16.51 -6.19 4.71
CA SER A 25 -17.39 -5.26 5.45
C SER A 25 -18.11 -4.25 4.56
N ASN A 26 -17.96 -4.32 3.23
CA ASN A 26 -18.47 -3.32 2.30
C ASN A 26 -18.04 -1.89 2.69
N SER A 27 -16.78 -1.73 3.11
CA SER A 27 -16.17 -0.45 3.48
C SER A 27 -15.12 -0.06 2.45
N PRO A 28 -15.51 0.69 1.39
CA PRO A 28 -14.57 1.20 0.39
C PRO A 28 -13.37 1.94 0.98
N PRO A 29 -13.50 2.80 2.02
CA PRO A 29 -12.33 3.47 2.59
C PRO A 29 -11.27 2.51 3.14
N VAL A 30 -11.72 1.44 3.81
CA VAL A 30 -10.82 0.43 4.39
C VAL A 30 -10.19 -0.41 3.28
N ALA A 31 -10.96 -0.78 2.26
CA ALA A 31 -10.46 -1.51 1.10
C ALA A 31 -9.39 -0.68 0.35
N LEU A 32 -9.67 0.60 0.11
CA LEU A 32 -8.73 1.54 -0.53
C LEU A 32 -7.44 1.68 0.27
N LEU A 33 -7.54 1.77 1.61
CA LEU A 33 -6.37 1.87 2.48
C LEU A 33 -5.48 0.62 2.37
N GLY A 34 -6.05 -0.58 2.46
CA GLY A 34 -5.31 -1.83 2.29
C GLY A 34 -4.69 -1.98 0.89
N GLY A 35 -5.47 -1.71 -0.15
CA GLY A 35 -4.99 -1.74 -1.54
C GLY A 35 -3.88 -0.72 -1.81
N GLY A 36 -4.02 0.50 -1.29
CA GLY A 36 -3.01 1.55 -1.39
C GLY A 36 -1.69 1.15 -0.76
N PHE A 37 -1.71 0.55 0.44
CA PHE A 37 -0.49 0.03 1.08
C PHE A 37 0.19 -1.06 0.25
N LEU A 38 -0.58 -1.97 -0.35
CA LEU A 38 -0.04 -3.00 -1.25
C LEU A 38 0.61 -2.40 -2.50
N ILE A 39 -0.02 -1.39 -3.11
CA ILE A 39 0.57 -0.66 -4.25
C ILE A 39 1.86 0.02 -3.83
N GLY A 40 1.87 0.69 -2.67
CA GLY A 40 3.07 1.29 -2.10
C GLY A 40 4.20 0.27 -2.00
N LYS A 41 3.93 -0.91 -1.41
CA LYS A 41 4.89 -2.01 -1.32
C LYS A 41 5.37 -2.53 -2.68
N ALA A 42 4.48 -2.66 -3.65
CA ALA A 42 4.84 -3.07 -5.00
C ALA A 42 5.84 -2.09 -5.62
N ILE A 43 5.60 -0.78 -5.48
CA ILE A 43 6.52 0.27 -5.96
C ILE A 43 7.88 0.16 -5.28
N LEU A 44 7.93 -0.08 -3.96
CA LEU A 44 9.20 -0.29 -3.25
C LEU A 44 10.03 -1.43 -3.84
N ASN A 45 9.38 -2.53 -4.17
CA ASN A 45 10.02 -3.70 -4.75
C ASN A 45 10.44 -3.47 -6.20
N ILE A 46 9.66 -2.71 -6.99
CA ILE A 46 10.04 -2.31 -8.35
C ILE A 46 11.28 -1.41 -8.34
N LEU A 47 11.36 -0.47 -7.40
CA LEU A 47 12.51 0.42 -7.23
C LEU A 47 13.71 -0.27 -6.56
N TRP A 48 13.58 -1.54 -6.17
CA TRP A 48 14.64 -2.27 -5.49
C TRP A 48 15.96 -2.33 -6.30
N PRO A 49 15.95 -2.65 -7.61
CA PRO A 49 17.15 -2.77 -8.44
C PRO A 49 17.88 -1.45 -8.70
N GLU A 50 17.24 -0.30 -8.47
CA GLU A 50 17.84 1.03 -8.71
C GLU A 50 18.96 1.40 -7.71
N GLY A 51 19.27 0.54 -6.75
CA GLY A 51 20.44 0.69 -5.87
C GLY A 51 20.34 1.82 -4.83
N GLY A 52 19.17 2.44 -4.65
CA GLY A 52 18.95 3.51 -3.67
C GLY A 52 18.75 3.03 -2.22
N SER A 53 18.78 3.97 -1.28
CA SER A 53 18.49 3.68 0.13
C SER A 53 17.06 3.15 0.31
N VAL A 54 16.86 2.28 1.31
CA VAL A 54 15.51 1.82 1.71
C VAL A 54 14.61 3.02 2.00
N TYR A 55 15.12 4.05 2.66
CA TYR A 55 14.36 5.26 2.99
C TYR A 55 13.82 6.00 1.76
N ARG A 56 14.66 6.24 0.74
CA ARG A 56 14.24 6.94 -0.48
C ARG A 56 13.13 6.19 -1.19
N ARG A 57 13.30 4.86 -1.33
CA ARG A 57 12.28 4.00 -1.94
C ARG A 57 11.00 4.07 -1.12
N SER A 58 11.09 3.88 0.20
CA SER A 58 9.96 3.95 1.15
C SER A 58 9.16 5.24 0.98
N LEU A 59 9.85 6.38 0.88
CA LEU A 59 9.22 7.67 0.68
C LEU A 59 8.42 7.69 -0.63
N ILE A 60 9.02 7.28 -1.75
CA ILE A 60 8.33 7.25 -3.06
C ILE A 60 7.13 6.31 -3.03
N GLY A 61 7.31 5.07 -2.55
CA GLY A 61 6.23 4.08 -2.50
C GLY A 61 5.05 4.55 -1.65
N TYR A 62 5.30 5.09 -0.46
CA TYR A 62 4.23 5.59 0.42
C TYR A 62 3.61 6.90 -0.06
N SER A 63 4.37 7.78 -0.71
CA SER A 63 3.79 8.99 -1.34
C SER A 63 2.83 8.62 -2.48
N VAL A 64 3.20 7.68 -3.34
CA VAL A 64 2.31 7.23 -4.42
C VAL A 64 1.09 6.50 -3.86
N ALA A 65 1.28 5.62 -2.86
CA ALA A 65 0.17 4.98 -2.16
C ALA A 65 -0.81 6.02 -1.58
N PHE A 66 -0.31 7.07 -0.93
CA PHE A 66 -1.12 8.14 -0.37
C PHE A 66 -1.97 8.86 -1.42
N VAL A 67 -1.38 9.20 -2.57
CA VAL A 67 -2.10 9.83 -3.70
C VAL A 67 -3.21 8.91 -4.21
N ILE A 68 -2.95 7.61 -4.34
CA ILE A 68 -3.94 6.63 -4.80
C ILE A 68 -5.09 6.49 -3.79
N VAL A 69 -4.78 6.38 -2.48
CA VAL A 69 -5.80 6.29 -1.44
C VAL A 69 -6.66 7.55 -1.41
N LEU A 70 -6.05 8.73 -1.41
CA LEU A 70 -6.78 9.99 -1.44
C LEU A 70 -7.63 10.13 -2.71
N GLY A 71 -7.06 9.84 -3.88
CA GLY A 71 -7.77 9.86 -5.15
C GLY A 71 -8.99 8.93 -5.14
N GLY A 72 -8.81 7.70 -4.66
CA GLY A 72 -9.90 6.74 -4.50
C GLY A 72 -10.98 7.20 -3.51
N LEU A 73 -10.59 7.81 -2.39
CA LEU A 73 -11.54 8.37 -1.41
C LEU A 73 -12.32 9.55 -1.97
N ILE A 74 -11.68 10.41 -2.76
CA ILE A 74 -12.32 11.52 -3.45
C ILE A 74 -13.34 10.98 -4.44
N VAL A 75 -12.96 10.03 -5.30
CA VAL A 75 -13.90 9.41 -6.25
C VAL A 75 -15.07 8.78 -5.50
N LYS A 76 -14.80 8.00 -4.45
CA LYS A 76 -15.83 7.39 -3.60
C LYS A 76 -16.80 8.43 -3.03
N HIS A 77 -16.29 9.58 -2.56
CA HIS A 77 -17.14 10.64 -2.04
C HIS A 77 -18.16 11.14 -3.08
N PHE A 78 -17.79 11.17 -4.36
CA PHE A 78 -18.67 11.60 -5.45
C PHE A 78 -19.52 10.48 -6.05
N THR A 79 -19.12 9.21 -5.92
CA THR A 79 -19.83 8.06 -6.53
C THR A 79 -20.81 7.36 -5.59
N GLY A 80 -20.78 7.66 -4.28
CA GLY A 80 -21.64 7.03 -3.26
C GLY A 80 -21.01 5.82 -2.58
#